data_AF-A0A6B1ETX3-F1
#
_entry.id   AF-A0A6B1ETX3-F1
#
_cell.length_a   1.000
_cell.length_b   1.000
_cell.length_c   1.000
_cell.angle_alpha   90.00
_cell.angle_beta   90.00
_cell.angle_gamma   90.00
#
_symmetry.space_group_name_H-M   'P 1'
#
loop_
_entity.id
_entity.type
_entity.pdbx_description
1 polymer ?
#
loop_
_entity_poly.entity_id
_entity_poly.type
_entity_poly.pdbx_seq_one_letter_code
_entity_poly.pdbx_strand_id
1 'polypeptide(L)' 'MITDEQLKVEGLKALTEALGDVQAEKFIALVMRSRFDYTKWQRKLWVEKSVEEISDAAMKLRKSKDGDG' A
#
# COMPACT_ATOMS: atom_id res chain seq x y z
N MET A 1 6.61 15.79 6.86
CA MET A 1 6.34 14.99 5.66
C MET A 1 7.65 14.35 5.28
N ILE A 2 7.68 13.03 5.11
CA ILE A 2 8.88 12.32 4.64
C ILE A 2 9.10 12.71 3.17
N THR A 3 10.35 12.90 2.75
CA THR A 3 10.68 13.21 1.35
C THR A 3 10.60 11.96 0.48
N ASP A 4 10.41 12.13 -0.82
CA ASP A 4 10.40 11.01 -1.77
C ASP A 4 11.69 10.17 -1.67
N GLU A 5 12.85 10.82 -1.51
CA GLU A 5 14.14 10.14 -1.29
C GLU A 5 14.17 9.32 0.00
N GLN A 6 13.66 9.88 1.11
CA GLN A 6 13.61 9.14 2.38
C GLN A 6 12.68 7.92 2.26
N LEU A 7 11.52 8.09 1.61
CA LEU A 7 10.58 7.00 1.38
C LEU A 7 11.19 5.87 0.54
N LYS A 8 11.96 6.20 -0.50
CA LYS A 8 12.67 5.20 -1.32
C LYS A 8 13.69 4.43 -0.50
N VAL A 9 14.49 5.12 0.31
CA VAL A 9 15.53 4.50 1.16
C VAL A 9 14.90 3.55 2.17
N GLU A 10 13.85 3.98 2.86
CA GLU A 10 13.13 3.14 3.82
C GLU A 10 12.48 1.93 3.14
N GLY A 11 11.88 2.12 1.96
CA GLY A 11 11.28 1.03 1.18
C GLY A 11 12.30 -0.01 0.70
N LEU A 12 13.46 0.42 0.23
CA LEU A 12 14.57 -0.46 -0.16
C LEU A 12 15.06 -1.30 1.04
N LYS A 13 15.24 -0.66 2.19
CA LYS A 13 15.63 -1.33 3.42
C LYS A 13 14.62 -2.39 3.84
N ALA A 14 13.33 -2.07 3.82
CA ALA A 14 12.27 -3.02 4.16
C ALA A 14 12.24 -4.23 3.19
N LEU A 15 12.49 -3.99 1.90
CA LEU A 15 12.54 -5.05 0.89
C LEU A 15 13.74 -5.99 1.11
N THR A 16 14.93 -5.44 1.38
CA THR A 16 16.12 -6.27 1.61
C THR A 16 16.05 -7.03 2.92
N GLU A 17 15.49 -6.44 3.98
CA GLU A 17 15.25 -7.13 5.26
C GLU A 17 14.27 -8.31 5.10
N ALA A 18 13.22 -8.16 4.28
CA ALA A 18 12.20 -9.18 4.09
C ALA A 18 12.59 -10.29 3.11
N LEU A 19 13.32 -9.95 2.04
CA LEU A 19 13.57 -10.86 0.91
C LEU A 19 15.05 -11.26 0.75
N GLY A 20 15.97 -10.52 1.37
CA GLY A 20 17.39 -10.56 1.06
C GLY A 20 17.73 -9.82 -0.25
N ASP A 21 18.99 -9.45 -0.40
CA ASP A 21 19.46 -8.52 -1.45
C ASP A 21 19.10 -9.00 -2.88
N VAL A 22 19.38 -10.28 -3.18
CA VAL A 22 19.17 -10.85 -4.53
C VAL A 22 17.69 -10.89 -4.91
N GLN A 23 16.81 -11.24 -3.98
CA GLN A 23 15.37 -11.31 -4.26
C GLN A 23 14.73 -9.92 -4.28
N ALA A 24 15.22 -8.99 -3.46
CA ALA A 24 14.79 -7.60 -3.47
C ALA A 24 15.08 -6.93 -4.83
N GLU A 25 16.30 -7.09 -5.37
CA GLU A 25 16.65 -6.58 -6.70
C GLU A 25 15.77 -7.19 -7.80
N LYS A 26 15.58 -8.51 -7.77
CA LYS A 26 14.71 -9.22 -8.73
C LYS A 26 13.26 -8.71 -8.65
N PHE A 27 12.74 -8.47 -7.44
CA PHE A 27 11.41 -7.91 -7.23
C PHE A 27 11.29 -6.52 -7.87
N ILE A 28 12.23 -5.62 -7.60
CA ILE A 28 12.24 -4.26 -8.19
C ILE A 28 12.26 -4.35 -9.72
N ALA A 29 13.13 -5.19 -10.28
CA ALA A 29 13.20 -5.39 -11.73
C ALA A 29 11.88 -5.91 -12.33
N LEU A 30 11.17 -6.81 -11.64
CA LEU A 30 9.87 -7.32 -12.08
C LEU A 30 8.77 -6.25 -12.03
N VAL A 31 8.74 -5.45 -10.95
CA VAL A 31 7.79 -4.34 -10.79
C VAL A 31 8.01 -3.27 -11.86
N MET A 32 9.26 -2.97 -12.21
CA MET A 32 9.59 -1.99 -13.25
C MET A 32 9.32 -2.49 -14.68
N ARG A 33 9.52 -3.79 -14.94
CA ARG A 33 9.45 -4.35 -16.29
C ARG A 33 8.04 -4.77 -16.70
N SER A 34 7.19 -5.15 -15.75
CA SER A 34 5.81 -5.59 -16.01
C SER A 34 4.82 -4.53 -15.54
N ARG A 35 3.67 -4.40 -16.23
CA ARG A 35 2.54 -3.67 -15.65
C ARG A 35 2.00 -4.49 -14.48
N PHE A 36 2.55 -4.25 -13.29
CA PHE A 36 1.95 -4.75 -12.07
C PHE A 36 0.57 -4.10 -11.93
N ASP A 37 -0.50 -4.92 -11.94
CA ASP A 37 -1.86 -4.43 -11.77
C ASP A 37 -2.09 -4.06 -10.30
N TYR A 38 -1.72 -2.82 -9.98
CA TYR A 38 -1.91 -2.25 -8.65
C TYR A 38 -3.37 -2.30 -8.21
N THR A 39 -4.32 -2.11 -9.11
CA THR A 39 -5.76 -2.15 -8.81
C THR A 39 -6.21 -3.55 -8.40
N LYS A 40 -5.64 -4.60 -9.01
CA LYS A 40 -5.90 -5.99 -8.64
C LYS A 40 -5.24 -6.36 -7.32
N TRP A 41 -4.01 -5.92 -7.08
CA TRP A 41 -3.32 -6.16 -5.81
C TRP A 41 -4.01 -5.42 -4.65
N GLN A 42 -4.35 -4.15 -4.83
CA GLN A 42 -5.03 -3.35 -3.80
C GLN A 42 -6.37 -3.96 -3.41
N ARG A 43 -7.16 -4.45 -4.37
CA ARG A 43 -8.43 -5.15 -4.08
C ARG A 43 -8.23 -6.39 -3.20
N LYS A 44 -7.08 -7.06 -3.28
CA LYS A 44 -6.78 -8.23 -2.44
C LYS A 44 -6.51 -7.88 -0.97
N LEU A 45 -6.06 -6.66 -0.67
CA LEU A 45 -5.80 -6.22 0.70
C LEU A 45 -7.09 -6.10 1.53
N TRP A 46 -8.23 -5.96 0.86
CA TRP A 46 -9.53 -5.79 1.51
C TRP A 46 -10.41 -7.03 1.40
N VAL A 47 -9.88 -8.20 1.03
CA VAL A 47 -10.72 -9.40 0.82
C VAL A 47 -11.43 -9.86 2.09
N GLU A 48 -10.94 -9.48 3.27
CA GLU A 48 -11.61 -9.70 4.55
C GLU A 48 -12.70 -8.66 4.88
N LYS A 49 -12.94 -7.67 4.01
CA LYS A 49 -13.99 -6.65 4.17
C LYS A 49 -14.75 -6.47 2.87
N SER A 50 -16.07 -6.66 2.88
CA SER A 50 -16.90 -6.38 1.72
C SER A 50 -16.78 -4.90 1.31
N VAL A 51 -17.12 -4.60 0.04
CA VAL A 51 -17.17 -3.21 -0.45
C VAL A 51 -18.13 -2.37 0.41
N GLU A 52 -19.21 -2.97 0.93
CA GLU A 52 -20.10 -2.31 1.87
C GLU A 52 -19.39 -1.99 3.20
N GLU A 53 -18.60 -2.91 3.76
CA GLU A 53 -17.88 -2.67 5.01
C GLU A 53 -16.82 -1.56 4.89
N ILE A 54 -16.16 -1.45 3.74
CA ILE A 54 -15.22 -0.35 3.45
C ILE A 54 -15.99 0.97 3.31
N SER A 55 -17.12 0.96 2.60
CA SER A 55 -17.97 2.14 2.40
C SER A 55 -18.54 2.64 3.73
N ASP A 56 -19.02 1.74 4.58
CA ASP A 56 -19.53 2.03 5.92
C ASP A 56 -18.44 2.59 6.83
N ALA A 57 -17.23 2.04 6.79
CA ALA A 57 -16.10 2.56 7.55
C ALA A 57 -15.74 3.99 7.09
N ALA A 58 -15.71 4.25 5.78
CA ALA A 58 -15.46 5.57 5.22
C ALA A 58 -16.55 6.59 5.61
N MET A 59 -17.83 6.18 5.56
CA MET A 59 -18.97 7.01 5.96
C MET A 59 -18.96 7.30 7.47
N LYS A 60 -18.61 6.33 8.31
CA LYS A 60 -18.43 6.52 9.76
C LYS A 60 -17.29 7.49 10.08
N LEU A 61 -16.17 7.39 9.36
CA LEU A 61 -15.04 8.31 9.51
C LEU A 61 -15.42 9.75 9.14
N ARG A 62 -16.21 9.93 8.08
CA ARG A 62 -16.72 11.25 7.68
C ARG A 62 -17.67 11.84 8.72
N LYS A 63 -18.64 11.06 9.19
CA LYS A 63 -19.62 11.49 10.20
C LYS A 63 -18.98 11.84 11.55
N SER A 64 -17.87 11.18 11.90
CA SER A 64 -17.06 11.53 13.08
C SER A 64 -16.29 12.86 12.93
N LYS A 65 -16.00 13.29 11.69
CA LYS A 65 -15.31 14.57 11.41
C LYS A 65 -16.28 15.74 11.31
N ASP A 66 -17.52 15.49 10.90
CA ASP A 66 -18.57 16.50 10.78
C ASP A 66 -19.30 16.78 12.10
N GLY A 67 -18.89 16.14 13.21
CA GLY A 67 -19.49 16.29 14.54
C GLY A 67 -18.66 17.06 15.57
N ASP A 68 -17.53 17.64 15.15
CA ASP A 68 -16.68 18.53 15.97
C ASP A 68 -16.58 19.90 15.28
N GLY A 69 -17.73 20.56 15.17
CA GLY A 69 -17.91 21.92 14.66
C GLY A 69 -19.07 22.61 15.36
#